data_AF-A0A7C2L518-F1
#
_entry.id   AF-A0A7C2L518-F1
#
_cell.length_a   1.000
_cell.length_b   1.000
_cell.length_c   1.000
_cell.angle_alpha   90.00
_cell.angle_beta   90.00
_cell.angle_gamma   90.00
#
_symmetry.space_group_name_H-M   'P 1'
#
loop_
_entity.id
_entity.type
_entity.pdbx_description
1 polymer ?
#
loop_
_entity_poly.entity_id
_entity_poly.type
_entity_poly.pdbx_seq_one_letter_code
_entity_poly.pdbx_strand_id
1 'polypeptide(L)'
;MSKYLLLQYGLGVALMVVFAYMSANYPEHTGLFFTLYFVVFLGVLLLLTGRQARGILRDIEQVSRGEVIYEAPSAEVVKLREKDFENTRPELAAQVRYAMLPFLAILLFLIVYSLPWARDAFLNLGRSVTEDAKLANFLSFLTFYGV
;
A
#
# COMPACT_ATOMS: atom_id res chain seq x y z
N MET A 1 12.72 11.29 13.79
CA MET A 1 11.60 10.81 12.93
C MET A 1 10.99 12.02 12.23
N SER A 2 10.86 11.99 10.89
CA SER A 2 10.32 13.13 10.12
C SER A 2 8.88 13.44 10.55
N LYS A 3 8.52 14.73 10.73
CA LYS A 3 7.13 15.16 11.07
C LYS A 3 6.10 14.61 10.07
N TYR A 4 6.49 14.43 8.82
CA TYR A 4 5.66 13.86 7.76
C TYR A 4 5.36 12.38 7.96
N LEU A 5 6.34 11.60 8.47
CA LEU A 5 6.12 10.19 8.80
C LEU A 5 5.12 10.07 9.95
N LEU A 6 5.29 10.86 11.02
CA LEU A 6 4.36 10.88 12.15
C LEU A 6 2.93 11.22 11.71
N LEU A 7 2.78 12.20 10.81
CA LEU A 7 1.47 12.62 10.32
C LEU A 7 0.83 11.56 9.40
N GLN A 8 1.63 10.89 8.57
CA GLN A 8 1.18 9.78 7.72
C GLN A 8 0.72 8.57 8.55
N TYR A 9 1.53 8.13 9.53
CA TYR A 9 1.16 7.03 10.42
C TYR A 9 -0.04 7.39 11.30
N GLY A 10 -0.07 8.62 11.84
CA GLY A 10 -1.19 9.11 12.65
C GLY A 10 -2.49 9.16 11.87
N LEU A 11 -2.46 9.65 10.63
CA LEU A 11 -3.64 9.67 9.75
C LEU A 11 -4.10 8.25 9.39
N GLY A 12 -3.16 7.33 9.10
CA GLY A 12 -3.46 5.93 8.82
C GLY A 12 -4.15 5.22 9.99
N VAL A 13 -3.60 5.36 11.20
CA VAL A 13 -4.19 4.80 12.42
C VAL A 13 -5.55 5.41 12.73
N ALA A 14 -5.70 6.74 12.58
CA ALA A 14 -6.98 7.41 12.80
C ALA A 14 -8.06 6.92 11.83
N LEU A 15 -7.74 6.83 10.53
CA LEU A 15 -8.66 6.31 9.52
C LEU A 15 -9.04 4.85 9.82
N MET A 16 -8.07 4.00 10.13
CA MET A 16 -8.29 2.61 10.52
C MET A 16 -9.31 2.47 11.65
N VAL A 17 -9.13 3.24 12.73
CA VAL A 17 -10.02 3.20 13.91
C VAL A 17 -11.43 3.69 13.55
N VAL A 18 -11.53 4.79 12.79
CA VAL A 18 -12.83 5.35 12.37
C VAL A 18 -13.58 4.36 11.49
N PHE A 19 -12.93 3.75 10.50
CA PHE A 19 -13.57 2.79 9.59
C PHE A 19 -13.92 1.48 10.27
N ALA A 20 -13.10 1.00 11.21
CA ALA A 20 -13.43 -0.15 12.05
C ALA A 20 -14.67 0.12 12.92
N TYR A 21 -14.73 1.30 13.54
CA TYR A 21 -15.88 1.72 14.35
C TYR A 21 -17.16 1.84 13.51
N MET A 22 -17.09 2.46 12.34
CA MET A 22 -18.23 2.58 11.44
C MET A 22 -18.74 1.21 10.96
N SER A 23 -17.82 0.31 10.58
CA SER A 23 -18.18 -1.04 10.10
C SER A 23 -18.78 -1.91 11.22
N ALA A 24 -18.36 -1.72 12.47
CA ALA A 24 -18.93 -2.42 13.62
C ALA A 24 -20.34 -1.92 14.01
N ASN A 25 -20.63 -0.63 13.83
CA ASN A 25 -21.90 -0.02 14.21
C ASN A 25 -22.97 -0.07 13.10
N TYR A 26 -22.57 -0.10 11.83
CA TYR A 26 -23.50 -0.24 10.69
C TYR A 26 -23.04 -1.35 9.74
N PRO A 27 -23.24 -2.63 10.11
CA PRO A 27 -22.79 -3.78 9.34
C PRO A 27 -23.42 -3.84 7.94
N GLU A 28 -24.67 -3.38 7.77
CA GLU A 28 -25.34 -3.30 6.46
C GLU A 28 -24.61 -2.39 5.45
N HIS A 29 -23.84 -1.41 5.92
CA HIS A 29 -23.11 -0.45 5.08
C HIS A 29 -21.62 -0.78 4.97
N THR A 30 -21.18 -1.93 5.47
CA THR A 30 -19.78 -2.37 5.43
C THR A 30 -19.18 -2.26 4.03
N GLY A 31 -19.87 -2.72 2.98
CA GLY A 31 -19.35 -2.62 1.60
C GLY A 31 -19.11 -1.18 1.13
N LEU A 32 -19.94 -0.23 1.56
CA LEU A 32 -19.79 1.19 1.23
C LEU A 32 -18.61 1.80 1.98
N PHE A 33 -18.49 1.53 3.29
CA PHE A 33 -17.37 2.02 4.10
C PHE A 33 -16.04 1.45 3.62
N PHE A 34 -16.01 0.17 3.25
CA PHE A 34 -14.86 -0.46 2.61
C PHE A 34 -14.46 0.24 1.32
N THR A 35 -15.42 0.51 0.44
CA THR A 35 -15.16 1.21 -0.83
C THR A 35 -14.60 2.61 -0.57
N LEU A 36 -15.18 3.34 0.37
CA LEU A 36 -14.75 4.67 0.75
C LEU A 36 -13.32 4.66 1.32
N TYR A 37 -13.01 3.70 2.22
CA TYR A 37 -11.66 3.49 2.75
C TYR A 37 -10.66 3.27 1.61
N PHE A 38 -10.98 2.37 0.69
CA PHE A 38 -10.13 2.06 -0.45
C PHE A 38 -9.88 3.28 -1.35
N VAL A 39 -10.93 4.04 -1.68
CA VAL A 39 -10.80 5.26 -2.49
C VAL A 39 -9.93 6.32 -1.80
N VAL A 40 -10.13 6.53 -0.49
CA VAL A 40 -9.31 7.48 0.29
C VAL A 40 -7.86 7.02 0.35
N PHE A 41 -7.62 5.74 0.65
CA PHE A 41 -6.29 5.16 0.70
C PHE A 41 -5.56 5.29 -0.64
N LEU A 42 -6.23 4.94 -1.74
CA LEU A 42 -5.65 4.98 -3.08
C LEU A 42 -5.40 6.43 -3.53
N GLY A 43 -6.28 7.36 -3.16
CA GLY A 43 -6.08 8.80 -3.37
C GLY A 43 -4.86 9.33 -2.62
N VAL A 44 -4.68 8.97 -1.35
CA VAL A 44 -3.50 9.34 -0.56
C VAL A 44 -2.23 8.75 -1.19
N LEU A 45 -2.25 7.48 -1.58
CA LEU A 45 -1.13 6.81 -2.24
C LEU A 45 -0.75 7.52 -3.55
N LEU A 46 -1.74 7.86 -4.39
CA LEU A 46 -1.53 8.58 -5.65
C LEU A 46 -0.91 9.96 -5.43
N LEU A 47 -1.38 10.71 -4.43
CA LEU A 47 -0.84 12.03 -4.12
C LEU A 47 0.62 11.96 -3.66
N LEU A 48 0.95 10.97 -2.81
CA LEU A 48 2.32 10.77 -2.33
C LEU A 48 3.25 10.34 -3.46
N THR A 49 2.85 9.30 -4.22
CA THR A 49 3.65 8.76 -5.33
C THR A 49 3.78 9.79 -6.45
N GLY A 50 2.71 10.50 -6.81
CA GLY A 50 2.72 11.54 -7.83
C GLY A 50 3.67 12.69 -7.48
N ARG A 51 3.75 13.06 -6.19
CA ARG A 51 4.71 14.06 -5.72
C ARG A 51 6.16 13.59 -5.86
N GLN A 52 6.44 12.32 -5.59
CA GLN A 52 7.78 11.73 -5.79
C GLN A 52 8.14 11.62 -7.27
N ALA A 53 7.20 11.14 -8.10
CA ALA A 53 7.39 11.00 -9.55
C ALA A 53 7.69 12.33 -10.23
N ARG A 54 7.15 13.45 -9.73
CA ARG A 54 7.41 14.78 -10.28
C ARG A 54 8.88 15.19 -10.24
N GLY A 55 9.63 14.75 -9.22
CA GLY A 55 11.07 14.97 -9.14
C GLY A 55 11.80 14.23 -10.26
N ILE A 56 11.52 12.93 -10.38
CA ILE A 56 12.11 12.05 -11.41
C ILE A 56 11.79 12.57 -12.82
N LEU A 57 10.54 12.97 -13.07
CA LEU A 57 10.14 13.54 -14.37
C LEU A 57 10.92 14.82 -14.71
N ARG A 58 11.16 15.68 -13.71
CA ARG A 58 11.95 16.91 -13.91
C ARG A 58 13.41 16.59 -14.23
N ASP A 59 13.97 15.58 -13.59
CA ASP A 59 15.34 15.15 -13.84
C ASP A 59 15.48 14.54 -15.25
N ILE A 60 14.53 13.71 -15.67
CA ILE A 60 14.46 13.19 -17.04
C ILE A 60 14.34 14.33 -18.06
N GLU A 61 13.47 15.30 -17.80
CA GLU A 61 13.30 16.46 -18.67
C GLU A 61 14.59 17.27 -18.77
N GLN A 62 15.29 17.47 -17.65
CA GLN A 62 16.58 18.15 -17.61
C GLN A 62 17.66 17.41 -18.42
N VAL A 63 17.74 16.08 -18.29
CA VAL A 63 18.68 15.26 -19.07
C VAL A 63 18.33 15.30 -20.55
N SER A 64 17.05 15.23 -20.91
CA SER A 64 16.60 15.23 -22.31
C SER A 64 16.86 16.53 -23.05
N ARG A 65 16.96 17.65 -22.32
CA ARG A 65 17.27 18.98 -22.88
C ARG A 65 18.78 19.22 -23.03
N GLY A 66 19.61 18.33 -22.50
CA GLY A 66 21.06 18.41 -22.63
C GLY A 66 21.52 18.12 -24.06
N GLU A 67 22.68 18.66 -24.43
CA GLU A 67 23.34 18.29 -25.68
C GLU A 67 23.94 16.87 -25.54
N VAL A 68 23.70 16.02 -26.54
CA VAL A 68 24.23 14.64 -26.53
C VAL A 68 25.72 14.69 -26.84
N ILE A 69 26.53 14.54 -25.79
CA ILE A 69 27.99 14.60 -25.88
C ILE A 69 28.57 13.25 -26.36
N TYR A 70 27.84 12.16 -26.12
CA TYR A 70 28.26 10.81 -26.47
C TYR A 70 27.04 9.88 -26.58
N GLU A 71 26.96 9.15 -27.69
CA GLU A 71 25.92 8.15 -27.93
C GLU A 71 26.55 6.75 -27.86
N ALA A 72 26.27 6.04 -26.77
CA ALA A 72 26.83 4.72 -26.54
C ALA A 72 26.08 3.64 -27.37
N PRO A 73 26.79 2.67 -27.98
CA PRO A 73 26.15 1.53 -28.63
C PRO A 73 25.29 0.74 -27.64
N SER A 74 24.05 0.41 -28.01
CA SER A 74 23.13 -0.35 -27.14
C SER A 74 23.73 -1.66 -26.63
N ALA A 75 24.54 -2.35 -27.46
CA ALA A 75 25.24 -3.58 -27.08
C ALA A 75 26.28 -3.38 -25.96
N GLU A 76 26.92 -2.21 -25.89
CA GLU A 76 27.88 -1.87 -24.84
C GLU A 76 27.17 -1.55 -23.53
N VAL A 77 26.08 -0.79 -23.60
CA VAL A 77 25.22 -0.47 -22.43
C VAL A 77 24.65 -1.74 -21.80
N VAL A 78 24.18 -2.70 -22.61
CA VAL A 78 23.66 -3.98 -22.11
C VAL A 78 24.74 -4.78 -21.40
N LYS A 79 25.94 -4.90 -21.97
CA LYS A 79 27.07 -5.59 -21.32
C LYS A 79 27.49 -4.93 -20.00
N LEU A 80 27.47 -3.60 -19.94
CA LEU A 80 27.77 -2.87 -18.71
C LEU A 80 26.70 -3.12 -17.64
N ARG A 81 25.42 -3.09 -18.03
CA ARG A 81 24.30 -3.39 -17.15
C ARG A 81 24.30 -4.84 -16.63
N GLU A 82 24.71 -5.80 -17.45
CA GLU A 82 24.88 -7.20 -17.04
C GLU A 82 26.02 -7.36 -16.03
N LYS A 83 27.15 -6.68 -16.22
CA LYS A 83 28.24 -6.66 -15.24
C LYS A 83 27.82 -6.02 -13.92
N ASP A 84 27.01 -4.98 -13.98
CA ASP A 84 26.58 -4.26 -12.78
C ASP A 84 25.40 -4.94 -12.07
N PHE A 85 24.80 -5.96 -12.71
CA PHE A 85 23.65 -6.70 -12.18
C PHE A 85 23.94 -7.35 -10.82
N GLU A 86 25.19 -7.74 -10.53
CA GLU A 86 25.58 -8.26 -9.21
C GLU A 86 25.40 -7.22 -8.10
N ASN A 87 25.64 -5.93 -8.40
CA ASN A 87 25.43 -4.82 -7.48
C ASN A 87 23.96 -4.38 -7.44
N THR A 88 23.26 -4.40 -8.58
CA THR A 88 21.86 -3.93 -8.66
C THR A 88 20.85 -4.95 -8.14
N ARG A 89 21.16 -6.25 -8.21
CA ARG A 89 20.27 -7.33 -7.77
C ARG A 89 19.82 -7.23 -6.31
N PRO A 90 20.70 -6.98 -5.31
CA PRO A 90 20.24 -6.82 -3.93
C PRO A 90 19.36 -5.60 -3.73
N GLU A 91 19.61 -4.49 -4.44
CA GLU A 91 18.77 -3.28 -4.36
C GLU A 91 17.38 -3.52 -4.95
N LEU A 92 17.31 -4.16 -6.13
CA LEU A 92 16.06 -4.53 -6.77
C LEU A 92 15.28 -5.55 -5.93
N ALA A 93 15.96 -6.56 -5.38
CA ALA A 93 15.34 -7.55 -4.50
C ALA A 93 14.79 -6.90 -3.22
N ALA A 94 15.52 -5.94 -2.65
CA ALA A 94 15.04 -5.16 -1.52
C ALA A 94 13.80 -4.34 -1.89
N GLN A 95 13.80 -3.65 -3.03
CA GLN A 95 12.63 -2.91 -3.53
C GLN A 95 11.41 -3.81 -3.73
N VAL A 96 11.58 -4.98 -4.37
CA VAL A 96 10.51 -5.96 -4.55
C VAL A 96 10.00 -6.45 -3.19
N ARG A 97 10.90 -6.74 -2.25
CA ARG A 97 10.53 -7.16 -0.88
C ARG A 97 9.73 -6.09 -0.14
N TYR A 98 10.10 -4.82 -0.27
CA TYR A 98 9.36 -3.71 0.32
C TYR A 98 8.01 -3.48 -0.37
N ALA A 99 7.92 -3.71 -1.68
CA ALA A 99 6.67 -3.63 -2.44
C ALA A 99 5.73 -4.82 -2.20
N MET A 100 6.27 -5.99 -1.81
CA MET A 100 5.49 -7.19 -1.54
C MET A 100 4.54 -7.03 -0.35
N LEU A 101 4.94 -6.29 0.69
CA LEU A 101 4.11 -6.11 1.88
C LEU A 101 2.78 -5.39 1.57
N PRO A 102 2.76 -4.18 0.96
CA PRO A 102 1.51 -3.53 0.58
C PRO A 102 0.75 -4.31 -0.51
N PHE A 103 1.45 -5.03 -1.39
CA PHE A 103 0.80 -5.89 -2.38
C PHE A 103 0.05 -7.06 -1.73
N LEU A 104 0.65 -7.73 -0.74
CA LEU A 104 0.01 -8.78 0.04
C LEU A 104 -1.18 -8.24 0.84
N ALA A 105 -1.08 -7.04 1.41
CA ALA A 105 -2.20 -6.39 2.08
C ALA A 105 -3.38 -6.17 1.12
N ILE A 106 -3.13 -5.69 -0.10
CA ILE A 106 -4.17 -5.53 -1.13
C ILE A 106 -4.76 -6.88 -1.57
N LEU A 107 -3.94 -7.92 -1.71
CA LEU A 107 -4.45 -9.27 -2.04
C LEU A 107 -5.32 -9.84 -0.93
N LEU A 108 -4.87 -9.72 0.33
CA LEU A 108 -5.64 -10.14 1.49
C LEU A 108 -6.96 -9.35 1.59
N PHE A 109 -6.90 -8.05 1.28
CA PHE A 109 -8.08 -7.20 1.18
C PHE A 109 -9.08 -7.71 0.13
N LEU A 110 -8.60 -8.00 -1.08
CA LEU A 110 -9.43 -8.55 -2.16
C LEU A 110 -10.05 -9.89 -1.79
N ILE A 111 -9.28 -10.80 -1.18
CA ILE A 111 -9.74 -12.13 -0.78
C ILE A 111 -10.86 -12.03 0.25
N VAL A 112 -10.67 -11.27 1.33
CA VAL A 112 -11.67 -11.13 2.39
C VAL A 112 -12.91 -10.37 1.91
N TYR A 113 -12.76 -9.43 0.97
CA TYR A 113 -13.89 -8.71 0.40
C TYR A 113 -14.71 -9.57 -0.58
N SER A 114 -14.03 -10.31 -1.47
CA SER A 114 -14.68 -11.03 -2.57
C SER A 114 -15.20 -12.41 -2.19
N LEU A 115 -14.61 -13.06 -1.19
CA LEU A 115 -14.96 -14.41 -0.78
C LEU A 115 -15.72 -14.41 0.56
N PRO A 116 -17.01 -14.80 0.57
CA PRO A 116 -17.82 -14.82 1.80
C PRO A 116 -17.20 -15.68 2.92
N TRP A 117 -16.65 -16.84 2.58
CA TRP A 117 -16.01 -17.73 3.56
C TRP A 117 -14.78 -17.11 4.22
N ALA A 118 -14.02 -16.28 3.48
CA ALA A 118 -12.86 -15.59 4.02
C ALA A 118 -13.28 -14.46 4.95
N ARG A 119 -14.36 -13.74 4.59
CA ARG A 119 -15.01 -12.75 5.47
C ARG A 119 -15.49 -13.38 6.77
N ASP A 120 -16.19 -14.50 6.69
CA ASP A 120 -16.73 -15.19 7.86
C ASP A 120 -15.61 -15.72 8.77
N ALA A 121 -14.54 -16.27 8.19
CA ALA A 121 -13.35 -16.67 8.94
C ALA A 121 -12.72 -15.48 9.68
N PHE A 122 -12.65 -14.31 9.03
CA PHE A 122 -12.08 -13.09 9.61
C PHE A 122 -12.96 -12.50 10.74
N LEU A 123 -14.28 -12.55 10.59
CA LEU A 123 -15.23 -12.12 11.62
C LEU A 123 -15.23 -13.08 12.82
N ASN A 124 -15.01 -14.37 12.60
CA ASN A 124 -14.90 -15.36 13.67
C ASN A 124 -13.63 -15.19 14.51
N LEU A 125 -12.56 -14.60 13.96
CA LEU A 125 -11.37 -14.24 14.75
C LEU A 125 -11.67 -13.17 15.83
N GLY A 126 -12.57 -12.23 15.58
CA GLY A 126 -12.96 -11.25 16.60
C GLY A 126 -13.82 -11.86 17.70
N ARG A 127 -14.66 -12.83 17.33
CA ARG A 127 -15.54 -13.57 18.25
C ARG A 127 -14.78 -14.53 19.18
N SER A 128 -13.55 -14.91 18.85
CA SER A 128 -12.71 -15.73 19.73
C SER A 128 -12.13 -14.93 20.90
N VAL A 129 -12.15 -13.59 20.82
CA VAL A 129 -11.57 -12.69 21.82
C VAL A 129 -12.64 -12.13 22.78
N THR A 130 -13.89 -12.03 22.33
CA THR A 130 -14.98 -11.45 23.13
C THR A 130 -16.35 -12.01 22.71
N GLU A 131 -17.25 -12.13 23.68
CA GLU A 131 -18.65 -12.53 23.45
C GLU A 131 -19.55 -11.36 23.01
N ASP A 132 -19.12 -10.11 23.21
CA ASP A 132 -19.87 -8.94 22.73
C ASP A 132 -19.74 -8.82 21.21
N ALA A 133 -20.86 -9.02 20.50
CA ALA A 133 -20.91 -9.01 19.05
C ALA A 133 -20.41 -7.69 18.42
N LYS A 134 -20.63 -6.54 19.06
CA LYS A 134 -20.15 -5.24 18.54
C LYS A 134 -18.65 -5.10 18.74
N LEU A 135 -18.14 -5.51 19.90
CA LEU A 135 -16.72 -5.45 20.22
C LEU A 135 -15.93 -6.45 19.36
N ALA A 136 -16.45 -7.66 19.15
CA ALA A 136 -15.89 -8.67 18.26
C ALA A 136 -15.76 -8.15 16.83
N ASN A 137 -16.83 -7.57 16.28
CA ASN A 137 -16.81 -7.01 14.93
C ASN A 137 -15.82 -5.84 14.82
N PHE A 138 -15.76 -4.96 15.82
CA PHE A 138 -14.79 -3.87 15.85
C PHE A 138 -13.36 -4.38 15.82
N LEU A 139 -13.01 -5.37 16.65
CA LEU A 139 -11.67 -5.97 16.67
C LEU A 139 -11.34 -6.64 15.34
N SER A 140 -12.27 -7.41 14.76
CA SER A 140 -12.09 -8.01 13.43
C SER A 140 -11.80 -6.96 12.37
N PHE A 141 -12.57 -5.88 12.29
CA PHE A 141 -12.33 -4.81 11.31
C PHE A 141 -11.08 -3.99 11.61
N LEU A 142 -10.74 -3.76 12.88
CA LEU A 142 -9.51 -3.07 13.27
C LEU A 142 -8.27 -3.84 12.82
N THR A 143 -8.30 -5.17 13.00
CA THR A 143 -7.23 -6.06 12.55
C THR A 143 -7.16 -6.09 11.02
N PHE A 144 -8.33 -6.08 10.37
CA PHE A 144 -8.42 -6.10 8.91
C PHE A 144 -7.87 -4.82 8.25
N TYR A 145 -8.22 -3.65 8.78
CA TYR A 145 -7.76 -2.35 8.26
C TYR A 145 -6.33 -1.98 8.72
N GLY A 146 -5.77 -2.72 9.69
CA GLY A 146 -4.43 -2.51 10.23
C GLY A 146 -3.32 -3.33 9.59
N VAL A 147 -3.69 -4.27 8.72
CA VAL A 147 -2.77 -5.01 7.83
C VAL A 147 -2.57 -4.23 6.54
#